data_AF-A0A7C3XBD8-F1
#
_entry.id   AF-A0A7C3XBD8-F1
#
_cell.length_a   1.000
_cell.length_b   1.000
_cell.length_c   1.000
_cell.angle_alpha   90.00
_cell.angle_beta   90.00
_cell.angle_gamma   90.00
#
_symmetry.space_group_name_H-M   'P 1'
#
loop_
_entity.id
_entity.type
_entity.pdbx_description
1 polymer ?
#
loop_
_entity_poly.entity_id
_entity_poly.type
_entity_poly.pdbx_seq_one_letter_code
_entity_poly.pdbx_strand_id
1 'polypeptide(L)' 'MGDWERMHMGDLLRIDLTTRTSREETLAPELVRDYIGAKGIGTHLLLEEVPPTVEPLSPQNKLIFTAGPTAGS' A
#
# COMPACT_ATOMS: atom_id res chain seq x y z
N MET A 1 17.70 6.44 -18.22
CA MET A 1 16.60 5.54 -17.82
C MET A 1 17.16 4.71 -16.68
N GLY A 2 16.74 5.00 -15.44
CA GLY A 2 17.37 4.45 -14.24
C GLY A 2 16.75 3.12 -13.82
N ASP A 3 17.55 2.22 -13.28
CA ASP A 3 17.21 0.82 -12.90
C ASP A 3 16.07 0.65 -11.87
N TRP A 4 15.36 1.71 -11.49
CA TRP A 4 14.22 1.69 -10.57
C TRP A 4 13.03 0.88 -11.10
N GLU A 5 12.92 0.71 -12.42
CA GLU A 5 11.90 -0.15 -13.05
C GLU A 5 12.05 -1.64 -12.69
N ARG A 6 13.23 -2.08 -12.22
CA ARG A 6 13.45 -3.46 -11.72
C ARG A 6 13.15 -3.64 -10.23
N MET A 7 12.92 -2.54 -9.51
CA MET A 7 12.56 -2.56 -8.09
C MET A 7 11.03 -2.57 -8.01
N HIS A 8 10.43 -3.70 -7.57
CA HIS A 8 8.99 -3.86 -7.34
C HIS A 8 8.45 -3.00 -6.18
N MET A 9 9.00 -1.80 -5.98
CA MET A 9 8.75 -0.92 -4.84
C MET A 9 7.39 -0.22 -4.90
N GLY A 10 6.62 -0.43 -5.97
CA GLY A 10 5.29 0.14 -6.17
C GLY A 10 4.17 -0.90 -6.27
N ASP A 11 4.46 -2.20 -6.30
CA ASP A 11 3.40 -3.20 -6.46
C ASP A 11 2.77 -3.56 -5.11
N LEU A 12 1.44 -3.61 -5.12
CA LEU A 12 0.61 -3.94 -3.98
C LEU A 12 -0.23 -5.17 -4.27
N LEU A 13 -0.38 -6.05 -3.28
CA LEU A 13 -1.39 -7.08 -3.28
C LEU A 13 -2.62 -6.60 -2.50
N ARG A 14 -3.74 -6.41 -3.20
CA ARG A 14 -5.03 -6.13 -2.56
C ARG A 14 -5.77 -7.42 -2.29
N ILE A 15 -6.18 -7.62 -1.05
CA ILE A 15 -6.89 -8.82 -0.58
C ILE A 15 -8.22 -8.37 0.03
N ASP A 16 -9.32 -8.93 -0.48
CA ASP A 16 -10.64 -8.81 0.15
C ASP A 16 -10.98 -10.14 0.83
N LEU A 17 -11.02 -10.13 2.16
CA LEU A 17 -11.32 -11.32 2.97
C LEU A 17 -12.81 -11.69 2.97
N THR A 18 -13.70 -10.74 2.65
CA THR A 18 -15.14 -10.96 2.55
C THR A 18 -15.46 -11.76 1.28
N THR A 19 -14.91 -11.32 0.14
CA THR A 19 -15.13 -11.99 -1.15
C THR A 19 -14.10 -13.06 -1.47
N ARG A 20 -13.04 -13.19 -0.65
CA ARG A 20 -11.92 -14.12 -0.85
C ARG A 20 -11.23 -13.93 -2.21
N THR A 21 -11.00 -12.68 -2.58
CA THR A 21 -10.33 -12.32 -3.83
C THR A 21 -9.02 -11.62 -3.56
N SER A 22 -8.10 -11.70 -4.53
CA SER A 22 -6.86 -10.95 -4.53
C SER A 22 -6.59 -10.37 -5.91
N ARG A 23 -5.93 -9.21 -5.96
CA ARG A 23 -5.44 -8.61 -7.21
C ARG A 23 -4.15 -7.85 -6.95
N GLU A 24 -3.32 -7.76 -7.98
CA GLU A 24 -2.14 -6.90 -7.99
C GLU A 24 -2.52 -5.51 -8.49
N GLU A 25 -1.85 -4.50 -7.95
CA GLU A 25 -2.01 -3.11 -8.32
C GLU A 25 -0.66 -2.39 -8.21
N THR A 26 -0.29 -1.66 -9.26
CA THR A 26 0.94 -0.87 -9.27
C THR A 26 0.61 0.57 -8.88
N LEU A 27 1.28 1.08 -7.85
CA LEU A 27 1.20 2.46 -7.42
C LEU A 27 1.81 3.41 -8.46
N ALA A 28 1.29 4.64 -8.48
CA ALA A 28 1.89 5.71 -9.25
C ALA A 28 3.38 5.90 -8.82
N PRO A 29 4.34 5.97 -9.76
CA PRO A 29 5.76 6.13 -9.43
C PRO A 29 6.08 7.35 -8.56
N GLU A 30 5.31 8.43 -8.73
CA GLU A 30 5.41 9.65 -7.94
C GLU A 30 5.12 9.39 -6.46
N LEU A 31 4.19 8.48 -6.17
CA LEU A 31 3.83 8.12 -4.81
C LEU A 31 4.99 7.41 -4.09
N VAL A 32 5.62 6.46 -4.79
CA VAL A 32 6.79 5.73 -4.28
C VAL A 32 7.94 6.70 -4.02
N ARG A 33 8.16 7.66 -4.92
CA ARG A 33 9.20 8.68 -4.78
C ARG A 33 8.93 9.64 -3.61
N ASP A 34 7.71 10.15 -3.51
CA ASP A 34 7.37 11.23 -2.58
C ASP A 34 7.21 10.72 -1.14
N TYR A 35 6.79 9.46 -0.96
CA TYR A 35 6.56 8.86 0.35
C TYR A 35 7.59 7.79 0.76
N ILE A 36 8.56 7.48 -0.11
CA ILE A 36 9.76 6.63 0.11
C ILE A 36 9.47 5.14 0.38
N GLY A 37 8.33 4.79 1.00
CA GLY A 37 7.97 3.42 1.36
C GLY A 37 7.40 3.31 2.78
N ALA A 38 7.24 2.06 3.26
CA ALA A 38 6.83 1.75 4.64
C ALA A 38 5.65 2.61 5.14
N LYS A 39 5.81 3.25 6.31
CA LYS A 39 4.78 4.08 6.95
C LYS A 39 4.29 5.23 6.06
N GLY A 40 5.12 5.79 5.18
CA GLY A 40 4.70 6.87 4.29
C GLY A 40 3.59 6.41 3.36
N ILE A 41 3.83 5.33 2.63
CA ILE A 41 2.84 4.69 1.74
C ILE A 41 1.64 4.19 2.54
N GLY A 42 1.87 3.51 3.66
CA GLY A 42 0.78 2.96 4.49
C GLY A 42 -0.16 4.04 5.03
N THR A 43 0.39 5.19 5.45
CA THR A 43 -0.41 6.32 5.95
C THR A 43 -1.18 7.00 4.83
N HIS A 44 -0.55 7.20 3.67
CA HIS A 44 -1.23 7.76 2.50
C HIS A 44 -2.46 6.92 2.12
N LEU A 45 -2.29 5.59 1.96
CA LEU A 45 -3.38 4.69 1.63
C LEU A 45 -4.47 4.66 2.71
N LEU A 46 -4.10 4.69 3.98
CA LEU A 46 -5.07 4.73 5.08
C LEU A 46 -5.94 5.99 5.01
N LEU A 47 -5.32 7.16 4.78
CA LEU A 47 -6.02 8.44 4.71
C LEU A 47 -6.95 8.53 3.48
N GLU A 48 -6.52 8.00 2.34
CA GLU A 48 -7.32 8.00 1.12
C GLU A 48 -8.49 7.00 1.19
N GLU A 49 -8.29 5.85 1.84
CA GLU A 49 -9.20 4.70 1.69
C GLU A 49 -10.04 4.39 2.92
N VAL A 50 -9.72 4.94 4.09
CA VAL A 50 -10.44 4.69 5.35
C VAL A 50 -10.94 6.01 5.92
N PRO A 51 -12.25 6.32 5.79
CA PRO A 51 -12.84 7.50 6.41
C PRO A 51 -12.62 7.51 7.94
N PRO A 52 -12.46 8.69 8.56
CA PRO A 52 -12.20 8.80 10.01
C PRO A 52 -13.36 8.33 10.89
N THR A 53 -14.54 8.13 10.30
CA THR A 53 -15.76 7.65 10.97
C THR A 53 -15.91 6.13 10.93
N VAL A 54 -14.98 5.40 10.31
CA VAL A 54 -15.03 3.93 10.25
C VAL A 54 -14.79 3.35 11.64
N GLU A 55 -15.67 2.42 12.04
CA GLU A 55 -15.50 1.67 13.27
C GLU A 55 -14.24 0.79 13.22
N PRO A 56 -13.33 0.85 14.21
CA PRO A 56 -12.00 0.24 14.09
C PRO A 56 -11.98 -1.27 13.82
N LEU A 57 -12.99 -2.00 14.27
CA LEU A 57 -13.10 -3.46 14.11
C LEU A 57 -14.09 -3.89 13.04
N SER A 58 -14.61 -2.94 12.25
CA SER A 58 -15.55 -3.27 11.18
C SER A 58 -14.83 -3.77 9.92
N PRO A 59 -15.51 -4.54 9.05
CA PRO A 59 -14.95 -4.98 7.76
C PRO A 59 -14.58 -3.85 6.79
N GLN A 60 -15.01 -2.62 7.07
CA GLN A 60 -14.69 -1.43 6.25
C GLN A 60 -13.32 -0.85 6.61
N ASN A 61 -12.77 -1.18 7.78
CA ASN A 61 -11.40 -0.79 8.11
C ASN A 61 -10.39 -1.61 7.32
N LYS A 62 -9.25 -1.00 6.98
CA LYS A 62 -8.19 -1.64 6.20
C LYS A 62 -6.95 -1.89 7.05
N LEU A 63 -6.48 -3.13 7.04
CA LEU A 63 -5.18 -3.49 7.59
C LEU A 63 -4.13 -3.42 6.48
N ILE A 64 -3.13 -2.56 6.66
CA ILE A 64 -2.14 -2.27 5.62
C ILE A 64 -0.76 -2.70 6.12
N PHE A 65 -0.16 -3.66 5.41
CA PHE A 65 1.24 -4.05 5.58
C PHE A 65 2.07 -3.40 4.48
N THR A 66 3.13 -2.70 4.87
CA THR A 66 4.06 -2.08 3.92
C THR A 66 5.49 -2.41 4.30
N ALA A 67 6.34 -2.52 3.28
CA ALA A 67 7.77 -2.67 3.43
C ALA A 67 8.48 -1.36 3.06
N GLY A 68 9.60 -1.08 3.72
CA GLY A 68 10.47 0.04 3.35
C GLY A 68 11.50 -0.37 2.30
N PRO A 69 12.19 0.59 1.68
CA PRO A 69 13.18 0.31 0.64
C PRO A 69 14.40 -0.49 1.14
N THR A 70 14.63 -0.52 2.45
CA THR A 70 15.71 -1.30 3.10
C THR A 70 15.22 -2.63 3.67
N ALA A 71 13.95 -3.00 3.44
CA ALA A 71 13.42 -4.27 3.92
C ALA A 71 13.84 -5.39 2.95
N GLY A 72 14.54 -6.39 3.46
CA GLY A 72 14.97 -7.55 2.66
C GLY A 72 16.16 -7.29 1.72
N SER A 73 16.84 -6.15 1.87
CA SER A 73 18.09 -5.78 1.19
C SER A 73 19.32 -6.04 2.04
#